data_AF-A0A7J7PM71-F1
#
_entry.id   AF-A0A7J7PM71-F1
#
_cell.length_a   1.000
_cell.length_b   1.000
_cell.length_c   1.000
_cell.angle_alpha   90.00
_cell.angle_beta   90.00
_cell.angle_gamma   90.00
#
_symmetry.space_group_name_H-M   'P 1'
#
loop_
_entity.id
_entity.type
_entity.pdbx_description
1 polymer ?
#
loop_
_entity_poly.entity_id
_entity_poly.type
_entity_poly.pdbx_seq_one_letter_code
_entity_poly.pdbx_strand_id
1 'polypeptide(L)'
;MRPSRLSVMAGAARAFIRRFFDLNPLGQLGLAVLRNGVAVRLTELAGSPEAQVAQLAQYGMDTGGDASLQNGLELGLETMAAVPPYGHRELLFLMAALSSVDPGRVQDSITACKDAKVRVSVVGVSAEVHVLRRATEVTGGSYSVALNEAHLSELLLAHAPPPPAPPGQLAAELVRMGFPQRAGGDASSAVFCGELPVLAAGGYTCPRCRARTQELPCKCHVCGLPLISSPHLARSYHHLFPVPAFEEVTHKQLQQLAAAATDGGSSSSGDGSNGVPWYEPGSTDTAAAPNGSVSNGAVGGQRGLYCYGCLKPLTSSSSSSSESMSVAAQQQTTIVLRCLQCKHLFCYDCDAFVHESLHNCPGCECGAGAAGQEAAKAQVVAAATVGPAAGDGGAAANGVAAGS
;
A
#
# COMPACT_ATOMS: atom_id res chain seq x y z
N MET A 1 6.27 27.95 3.65
CA MET A 1 5.03 27.18 3.88
C MET A 1 3.99 28.14 4.46
N ARG A 2 2.78 28.18 3.90
CA ARG A 2 1.71 29.13 4.28
C ARG A 2 0.48 28.34 4.77
N PRO A 3 -0.29 28.83 5.77
CA PRO A 3 -0.02 30.03 6.58
C PRO A 3 1.09 29.82 7.62
N SER A 4 1.25 28.60 8.16
CA SER A 4 2.31 28.25 9.10
C SER A 4 2.87 26.86 8.77
N ARG A 5 4.11 26.56 9.19
CA ARG A 5 4.71 25.22 9.02
C ARG A 5 3.85 24.14 9.66
N LEU A 6 3.37 24.43 10.88
CA LEU A 6 2.54 23.52 11.64
C LEU A 6 1.22 23.20 10.92
N SER A 7 0.56 24.20 10.33
CA SER A 7 -0.67 23.99 9.54
C SER A 7 -0.44 23.09 8.33
N VAL A 8 0.68 23.30 7.62
CA VAL A 8 1.03 22.49 6.45
C VAL A 8 1.40 21.05 6.86
N MET A 9 2.21 20.90 7.91
CA MET A 9 2.60 19.59 8.46
C MET A 9 1.39 18.80 8.95
N ALA A 10 0.42 19.44 9.60
CA ALA A 10 -0.82 18.79 10.01
C ALA A 10 -1.73 18.45 8.82
N GLY A 11 -1.73 19.27 7.77
CA GLY A 11 -2.37 18.92 6.49
C GLY A 11 -1.79 17.64 5.90
N ALA A 12 -0.46 17.58 5.77
CA ALA A 12 0.25 16.40 5.27
C ALA A 12 0.04 15.18 6.17
N ALA A 13 0.09 15.33 7.50
CA ALA A 13 -0.15 14.25 8.45
C ALA A 13 -1.57 13.68 8.34
N ARG A 14 -2.61 14.51 8.14
CA ARG A 14 -3.98 14.03 7.90
C ARG A 14 -4.09 13.20 6.62
N ALA A 15 -3.45 13.65 5.54
CA ALA A 15 -3.40 12.89 4.28
C ALA A 15 -2.66 11.57 4.46
N PHE A 16 -1.53 11.58 5.18
CA PHE A 16 -0.77 10.39 5.53
C PHE A 16 -1.57 9.39 6.35
N ILE A 17 -2.28 9.82 7.40
CA ILE A 17 -3.09 8.93 8.25
C ILE A 17 -4.10 8.16 7.39
N ARG A 18 -4.84 8.86 6.51
CA ARG A 18 -5.81 8.20 5.62
C ARG A 18 -5.14 7.23 4.67
N ARG A 19 -4.09 7.68 3.97
CA ARG A 19 -3.35 6.83 3.02
C ARG A 19 -2.72 5.61 3.70
N PHE A 20 -2.22 5.77 4.93
CA PHE A 20 -1.64 4.69 5.72
C PHE A 20 -2.67 3.60 6.01
N PHE A 21 -3.88 3.95 6.44
CA PHE A 21 -4.94 2.97 6.71
C PHE A 21 -5.57 2.37 5.44
N ASP A 22 -5.53 3.08 4.32
CA ASP A 22 -5.96 2.54 3.02
C ASP A 22 -5.05 1.39 2.56
N LEU A 23 -3.73 1.57 2.70
CA LEU A 23 -2.70 0.59 2.33
C LEU A 23 -2.50 -0.50 3.42
N ASN A 24 -2.57 -0.11 4.69
CA ASN A 24 -2.32 -0.96 5.87
C ASN A 24 -3.55 -0.99 6.78
N PRO A 25 -4.62 -1.70 6.40
CA PRO A 25 -5.80 -1.77 7.22
C PRO A 25 -5.56 -2.44 8.57
N LEU A 26 -4.58 -3.34 8.68
CA LEU A 26 -4.20 -3.96 9.96
C LEU A 26 -3.18 -3.12 10.75
N GLY A 27 -2.68 -2.03 10.17
CA GLY A 27 -1.77 -1.12 10.83
C GLY A 27 -2.41 -0.49 12.06
N GLN A 28 -1.57 -0.10 13.00
CA GLN A 28 -1.98 0.72 14.14
C GLN A 28 -1.16 1.99 14.10
N LEU A 29 -1.81 3.11 14.40
CA LEU A 29 -1.17 4.41 14.43
C LEU A 29 -1.52 5.11 15.73
N GLY A 30 -0.55 5.79 16.32
CA GLY A 30 -0.69 6.63 17.49
C GLY A 30 0.03 7.94 17.23
N LEU A 31 -0.46 9.02 17.82
CA LEU A 31 0.05 10.37 17.63
C LEU A 31 0.62 10.88 18.95
N ALA A 32 1.79 11.51 18.85
CA ALA A 32 2.41 12.24 19.93
C ALA A 32 2.95 13.58 19.40
N VAL A 33 3.01 14.57 20.28
CA VAL A 33 3.53 15.90 19.98
C VAL A 33 4.70 16.19 20.90
N LEU A 34 5.76 16.76 20.34
CA LEU A 34 6.90 17.29 21.08
C LEU A 34 6.68 18.80 21.27
N ARG A 35 6.43 19.23 22.51
CA ARG A 35 6.13 20.63 22.82
C ARG A 35 6.63 20.97 24.22
N ASN A 36 7.14 22.19 24.43
CA ASN A 36 7.59 22.67 25.73
C ASN A 36 8.61 21.73 26.42
N GLY A 37 9.51 21.12 25.64
CA GLY A 37 10.53 20.19 26.16
C GLY A 37 9.99 18.82 26.56
N VAL A 38 8.71 18.52 26.35
CA VAL A 38 8.08 17.24 26.70
C VAL A 38 7.43 16.56 25.51
N ALA A 39 7.28 15.24 25.58
CA ALA A 39 6.51 14.46 24.62
C ALA A 39 5.12 14.15 25.22
N VAL A 40 4.07 14.57 24.53
CA VAL A 40 2.68 14.38 24.96
C VAL A 40 1.99 13.43 23.99
N ARG A 41 1.45 12.32 24.51
CA ARG A 41 0.63 11.39 23.73
C ARG A 41 -0.73 12.00 23.47
N LEU A 42 -1.10 12.15 22.19
CA LEU A 42 -2.43 12.62 21.78
C LEU A 42 -3.40 11.46 21.68
N THR A 43 -2.94 10.36 21.12
CA THR A 43 -3.75 9.16 20.88
C THR A 43 -2.94 7.91 21.16
N GLU A 44 -3.64 6.90 21.69
CA GLU A 44 -3.10 5.55 21.78
C GLU A 44 -2.97 4.92 20.39
N LEU A 45 -2.21 3.82 20.31
CA LEU A 45 -2.16 2.96 19.12
C LEU A 45 -3.56 2.41 18.82
N ALA A 46 -4.18 2.91 17.75
CA ALA A 46 -5.52 2.51 17.33
C ALA A 46 -5.61 2.33 15.82
N GLY A 47 -6.67 1.66 15.37
CA GLY A 47 -6.94 1.33 13.96
C GLY A 47 -7.93 2.27 13.26
N SER A 48 -8.43 3.32 13.93
CA SER A 48 -9.47 4.20 13.36
C SER A 48 -8.86 5.49 12.80
N PRO A 49 -8.89 5.71 11.46
CA PRO A 49 -8.31 6.90 10.84
C PRO A 49 -9.01 8.19 11.29
N GLU A 50 -10.34 8.18 11.39
CA GLU A 50 -11.11 9.39 11.69
C GLU A 50 -10.95 9.81 13.16
N ALA A 51 -10.78 8.86 14.08
CA ALA A 51 -10.42 9.19 15.47
C ALA A 51 -9.07 9.91 15.55
N GLN A 52 -8.07 9.43 14.79
CA GLN A 52 -6.73 10.03 14.75
C GLN A 52 -6.77 11.44 14.12
N VAL A 53 -7.49 11.60 13.01
CA VAL A 53 -7.66 12.89 12.32
C VAL A 53 -8.42 13.90 13.19
N ALA A 54 -9.47 13.45 13.88
CA ALA A 54 -10.26 14.30 14.78
C ALA A 54 -9.42 14.80 15.95
N GLN A 55 -8.63 13.93 16.58
CA GLN A 55 -7.74 14.32 17.69
C GLN A 55 -6.66 15.30 17.24
N LEU A 56 -6.06 15.07 16.06
CA LEU A 56 -5.09 16.02 15.49
C LEU A 56 -5.73 17.41 15.20
N ALA A 57 -7.00 17.44 14.80
CA ALA A 57 -7.72 18.70 14.59
C ALA A 57 -8.11 19.39 15.91
N GLN A 58 -8.48 18.62 16.94
CA GLN A 58 -8.94 19.13 18.24
C GLN A 58 -7.82 19.65 19.14
N TYR A 59 -6.61 19.09 19.05
CA TYR A 59 -5.49 19.43 19.95
C TYR A 59 -5.09 20.92 19.91
N GLY A 60 -5.51 21.65 18.87
CA GLY A 60 -5.16 23.05 18.70
C GLY A 60 -3.74 23.17 18.17
N MET A 61 -3.61 23.71 16.96
CA MET A 61 -2.33 23.85 16.27
C MET A 61 -1.52 25.03 16.82
N ASP A 62 -1.27 25.05 18.12
CA ASP A 62 -0.43 26.06 18.77
C ASP A 62 1.00 25.53 18.96
N THR A 63 1.97 26.32 18.53
CA THR A 63 3.40 26.01 18.67
C THR A 63 3.93 26.68 19.92
N GLY A 64 4.62 25.94 20.79
CA GLY A 64 5.28 26.52 21.95
C GLY A 64 6.47 25.69 22.43
N GLY A 65 7.48 26.40 22.92
CA GLY A 65 8.69 25.82 23.51
C GLY A 65 9.50 24.95 22.55
N ASP A 66 10.38 24.14 23.15
CA ASP A 66 11.35 23.32 22.42
C ASP A 66 10.85 21.89 22.17
N ALA A 67 11.41 21.22 21.17
CA ALA A 67 11.22 19.80 20.96
C ALA A 67 12.20 18.98 21.82
N SER A 68 11.77 17.82 22.32
CA SER A 68 12.65 16.84 22.98
C SER A 68 12.57 15.51 22.26
N LEU A 69 13.66 15.16 21.57
CA LEU A 69 13.83 13.88 20.88
C LEU A 69 13.86 12.73 21.87
N GLN A 70 14.58 12.89 22.99
CA GLN A 70 14.71 11.85 24.00
C GLN A 70 13.35 11.44 24.55
N ASN A 71 12.54 12.42 25.00
CA ASN A 71 11.20 12.14 25.52
C ASN A 71 10.31 11.51 24.43
N GLY A 72 10.46 11.93 23.17
CA GLY A 72 9.74 11.33 22.04
C GLY A 72 10.10 9.86 21.80
N LEU A 73 11.39 9.53 21.86
CA LEU A 73 11.88 8.15 21.71
C LEU A 73 11.41 7.27 22.87
N GLU A 74 11.49 7.76 24.10
CA GLU A 74 11.10 7.03 25.31
C GLU A 74 9.59 6.77 25.36
N LEU A 75 8.76 7.79 25.05
CA LEU A 75 7.31 7.61 24.91
C LEU A 75 6.97 6.61 23.79
N GLY A 76 7.70 6.68 22.68
CA GLY A 76 7.57 5.72 21.58
C GLY A 76 7.91 4.29 22.01
N LEU A 77 9.01 4.10 22.75
CA LEU A 77 9.42 2.79 23.27
C LEU A 77 8.38 2.19 24.22
N GLU A 78 7.86 2.99 25.15
CA GLU A 78 6.81 2.56 26.07
C GLU A 78 5.55 2.13 25.30
N THR A 79 5.13 2.95 24.33
CA THR A 79 3.93 2.68 23.53
C THR A 79 4.11 1.42 22.66
N MET A 80 5.31 1.21 22.09
CA MET A 80 5.62 0.06 21.24
C MET A 80 5.85 -1.24 22.03
N ALA A 81 5.99 -1.18 23.35
CA ALA A 81 6.11 -2.38 24.20
C ALA A 81 4.86 -3.27 24.12
N ALA A 82 3.68 -2.69 23.86
CA ALA A 82 2.43 -3.41 23.65
C ALA A 82 2.35 -4.15 22.30
N VAL A 83 3.27 -3.85 21.36
CA VAL A 83 3.28 -4.47 20.03
C VAL A 83 3.93 -5.86 20.13
N PRO A 84 3.24 -6.92 19.66
CA PRO A 84 3.77 -8.28 19.67
C PRO A 84 5.10 -8.43 18.91
N PRO A 85 5.91 -9.47 19.20
CA PRO A 85 7.24 -9.66 18.58
C PRO A 85 7.24 -9.84 17.06
N TYR A 86 6.13 -10.31 16.49
CA TYR A 86 5.94 -10.46 15.04
C TYR A 86 5.56 -9.13 14.35
N GLY A 87 5.21 -8.10 15.13
CA GLY A 87 4.82 -6.80 14.62
C GLY A 87 6.05 -5.92 14.32
N HIS A 88 5.99 -5.19 13.21
CA HIS A 88 6.92 -4.12 12.94
C HIS A 88 6.69 -2.96 13.91
N ARG A 89 7.76 -2.44 14.50
CA ARG A 89 7.73 -1.28 15.40
C ARG A 89 8.41 -0.11 14.70
N GLU A 90 7.65 0.93 14.40
CA GLU A 90 8.14 2.08 13.64
C GLU A 90 7.77 3.39 14.35
N LEU A 91 8.75 4.29 14.46
CA LEU A 91 8.54 5.66 14.90
C LEU A 91 8.84 6.60 13.72
N LEU A 92 7.87 7.41 13.35
CA LEU A 92 8.00 8.40 12.28
C LEU A 92 7.93 9.81 12.88
N PHE A 93 9.06 10.51 12.86
CA PHE A 93 9.16 11.88 13.36
C PHE A 93 8.94 12.87 12.22
N LEU A 94 7.98 13.78 12.38
CA LEU A 94 7.76 14.91 11.49
C LEU A 94 8.29 16.19 12.17
N MET A 95 9.52 16.58 11.84
CA MET A 95 10.30 17.55 12.62
C MET A 95 10.53 18.85 11.86
N ALA A 96 10.20 19.99 12.49
CA ALA A 96 10.58 21.32 12.00
C ALA A 96 11.61 22.04 12.89
N ALA A 97 11.84 21.53 14.11
CA ALA A 97 12.85 22.05 15.03
C ALA A 97 14.25 21.64 14.57
N LEU A 98 15.20 22.58 14.64
CA LEU A 98 16.61 22.35 14.30
C LEU A 98 17.46 21.98 15.52
N SER A 99 16.87 22.07 16.70
CA SER A 99 17.47 21.74 18.00
C SER A 99 16.53 20.85 18.80
N SER A 100 17.12 20.01 19.64
CA SER A 100 16.43 19.18 20.62
C SER A 100 16.94 19.57 22.01
N VAL A 101 16.02 19.73 22.96
CA VAL A 101 16.33 20.01 24.37
C VAL A 101 15.96 18.77 25.17
N ASP A 102 16.97 17.98 25.52
CA ASP A 102 16.81 16.68 26.14
C ASP A 102 17.37 16.67 27.57
N PRO A 103 16.72 15.99 28.53
CA PRO A 103 17.13 15.98 29.93
C PRO A 103 18.43 15.19 30.18
N GLY A 104 18.73 14.21 29.32
CA GLY A 104 19.88 13.33 29.46
C GLY A 104 20.58 13.06 28.14
N ARG A 105 21.25 11.89 28.06
CA ARG A 105 22.03 11.50 26.89
C ARG A 105 21.16 10.73 25.89
N VAL A 106 20.69 11.44 24.87
CA VAL A 106 19.82 10.90 23.81
C VAL A 106 20.38 9.66 23.07
N GLN A 107 21.71 9.47 23.05
CA GLN A 107 22.33 8.30 22.42
C GLN A 107 21.97 6.98 23.10
N ASP A 108 21.68 7.04 24.40
CA ASP A 108 21.31 5.86 25.17
C ASP A 108 19.87 5.45 24.83
N SER A 109 18.97 6.43 24.67
CA SER A 109 17.59 6.19 24.19
C SER A 109 17.57 5.68 22.74
N ILE A 110 18.44 6.19 21.86
CA ILE A 110 18.60 5.65 20.49
C ILE A 110 19.07 4.18 20.51
N THR A 111 20.02 3.86 21.40
CA THR A 111 20.50 2.48 21.55
C THR A 111 19.39 1.58 22.10
N ALA A 112 18.62 2.04 23.08
CA ALA A 112 17.45 1.33 23.57
C ALA A 112 16.40 1.07 22.47
N CYS A 113 16.16 2.04 21.56
CA CYS A 113 15.30 1.81 20.40
C CYS A 113 15.83 0.69 19.49
N LYS A 114 17.14 0.67 19.22
CA LYS A 114 17.76 -0.39 18.41
C LYS A 114 17.61 -1.76 19.08
N ASP A 115 17.88 -1.85 20.38
CA ASP A 115 17.79 -3.10 21.13
C ASP A 115 16.34 -3.62 21.19
N ALA A 116 15.37 -2.71 21.26
CA ALA A 116 13.94 -3.01 21.18
C ALA A 116 13.43 -3.29 19.76
N LYS A 117 14.32 -3.30 18.75
CA LYS A 117 14.02 -3.46 17.31
C LYS A 117 13.01 -2.43 16.79
N VAL A 118 13.07 -1.20 17.29
CA VAL A 118 12.24 -0.08 16.84
C VAL A 118 12.98 0.69 15.75
N ARG A 119 12.37 0.78 14.57
CA ARG A 119 12.90 1.54 13.44
C ARG A 119 12.47 3.00 13.55
N VAL A 120 13.42 3.94 13.54
CA VAL A 120 13.13 5.37 13.64
C VAL A 120 13.38 6.04 12.30
N SER A 121 12.36 6.66 11.71
CA SER A 121 12.47 7.46 10.48
C SER A 121 12.08 8.91 10.75
N VAL A 122 12.64 9.83 9.98
CA VAL A 122 12.48 11.28 10.18
C VAL A 122 12.17 11.95 8.84
N VAL A 123 11.12 12.75 8.83
CA VAL A 123 10.84 13.73 7.77
C VAL A 123 11.05 15.12 8.37
N GLY A 124 12.17 15.74 8.00
CA GLY A 124 12.56 17.07 8.47
C GLY A 124 12.07 18.18 7.55
N VAL A 125 11.81 19.36 8.12
CA VAL A 125 11.54 20.60 7.39
C VAL A 125 12.75 21.52 7.49
N SER A 126 13.17 22.10 6.36
CA SER A 126 14.28 23.06 6.22
C SER A 126 15.69 22.46 6.22
N ALA A 127 16.14 21.81 7.30
CA ALA A 127 17.54 21.36 7.39
C ALA A 127 17.68 19.99 8.07
N GLU A 128 18.83 19.38 7.84
CA GLU A 128 19.24 18.11 8.45
C GLU A 128 19.87 18.36 9.83
N VAL A 129 19.45 17.59 10.83
CA VAL A 129 20.00 17.62 12.18
C VAL A 129 20.81 16.36 12.45
N HIS A 130 22.07 16.52 12.86
CA HIS A 130 23.01 15.41 13.03
C HIS A 130 22.51 14.29 13.97
N VAL A 131 21.90 14.65 15.11
CA VAL A 131 21.38 13.65 16.07
C VAL A 131 20.22 12.84 15.50
N LEU A 132 19.32 13.47 14.74
CA LEU A 132 18.22 12.79 14.05
C LEU A 132 18.76 11.84 12.98
N ARG A 133 19.75 12.29 12.20
CA ARG A 133 20.45 11.44 11.22
C ARG A 133 21.05 10.20 11.89
N ARG A 134 21.77 10.41 12.99
CA ARG A 134 22.35 9.30 13.76
C ARG A 134 21.29 8.33 14.26
N ALA A 135 20.14 8.82 14.74
CA ALA A 135 19.04 7.97 15.17
C ALA A 135 18.51 7.07 14.04
N THR A 136 18.31 7.64 12.85
CA THR A 136 17.83 6.87 11.68
C THR A 136 18.85 5.83 11.22
N GLU A 137 20.14 6.16 11.16
CA GLU A 137 21.21 5.23 10.74
C GLU A 137 21.38 4.06 11.72
N VAL A 138 21.30 4.33 13.03
CA VAL A 138 21.50 3.30 14.06
C VAL A 138 20.32 2.32 14.11
N THR A 139 19.11 2.78 13.82
CA THR A 139 17.87 1.98 13.90
C THR A 139 17.42 1.42 12.55
N GLY A 140 18.08 1.78 11.43
CA GLY A 140 17.73 1.30 10.08
C GLY A 140 16.53 1.99 9.44
N GLY A 141 16.20 3.21 9.88
CA GLY A 141 15.21 4.06 9.23
C GLY A 141 15.81 4.98 8.17
N SER A 142 15.01 5.94 7.70
CA SER A 142 15.43 6.95 6.72
C SER A 142 15.24 8.37 7.24
N TYR A 143 16.12 9.28 6.84
CA TYR A 143 15.97 10.71 7.07
C TYR A 143 15.88 11.44 5.73
N SER A 144 14.75 12.10 5.50
CA SER A 144 14.53 12.99 4.35
C SER A 144 14.22 14.41 4.79
N VAL A 145 14.65 15.41 3.99
CA VAL A 145 14.40 16.82 4.25
C VAL A 145 13.52 17.41 3.15
N ALA A 146 12.38 17.97 3.53
CA ALA A 146 11.43 18.56 2.60
C ALA A 146 11.90 19.93 2.11
N LEU A 147 11.89 20.10 0.78
CA LEU A 147 12.26 21.35 0.10
C LEU A 147 11.06 22.30 -0.07
N ASN A 148 9.87 21.75 -0.26
CA ASN A 148 8.62 22.48 -0.46
C ASN A 148 7.44 21.67 0.10
N GLU A 149 6.23 22.20 0.01
CA GLU A 149 5.01 21.59 0.57
C GLU A 149 4.58 20.30 -0.15
N ALA A 150 4.71 20.26 -1.49
CA ALA A 150 4.41 19.07 -2.27
C ALA A 150 5.39 17.93 -1.93
N HIS A 151 6.68 18.24 -1.87
CA HIS A 151 7.75 17.32 -1.51
C HIS A 151 7.60 16.85 -0.06
N LEU A 152 7.16 17.70 0.88
CA LEU A 152 6.85 17.25 2.25
C LEU A 152 5.76 16.17 2.25
N SER A 153 4.70 16.39 1.48
CA SER A 153 3.58 15.45 1.39
C SER A 153 4.02 14.14 0.74
N GLU A 154 4.81 14.22 -0.33
CA GLU A 154 5.40 13.05 -1.01
C GLU A 154 6.29 12.23 -0.07
N LEU A 155 7.23 12.87 0.62
CA LEU A 155 8.13 12.20 1.57
C LEU A 155 7.38 11.52 2.70
N LEU A 156 6.33 12.17 3.22
CA LEU A 156 5.51 11.59 4.27
C LEU A 156 4.68 10.41 3.74
N LEU A 157 4.08 10.53 2.55
CA LEU A 157 3.31 9.46 1.92
C LEU A 157 4.17 8.28 1.46
N ALA A 158 5.47 8.49 1.20
CA ALA A 158 6.42 7.41 0.91
C ALA A 158 6.61 6.45 2.09
N HIS A 159 6.28 6.87 3.31
CA HIS A 159 6.25 6.02 4.50
C HIS A 159 4.90 5.28 4.70
N ALA A 160 3.92 5.48 3.82
CA ALA A 160 2.63 4.80 3.94
C ALA A 160 2.71 3.30 3.58
N PRO A 161 3.41 2.87 2.50
CA PRO A 161 3.60 1.44 2.24
C PRO A 161 4.44 0.76 3.34
N PRO A 162 4.16 -0.50 3.68
CA PRO A 162 4.93 -1.22 4.68
C PRO A 162 6.37 -1.46 4.18
N PRO A 163 7.41 -1.18 4.99
CA PRO A 163 8.79 -1.42 4.58
C PRO A 163 9.09 -2.92 4.53
N PRO A 164 10.06 -3.35 3.70
CA PRO A 164 10.49 -4.74 3.68
C PRO A 164 11.15 -5.12 5.02
N ALA A 165 10.75 -6.25 5.58
CA ALA A 165 11.38 -6.82 6.76
C ALA A 165 12.81 -7.28 6.43
N PRO A 166 13.83 -6.95 7.26
CA PRO A 166 15.13 -7.55 7.12
C PRO A 166 15.04 -9.07 7.37
N PRO A 167 15.70 -9.90 6.54
CA PRO A 167 15.62 -11.35 6.66
C PRO A 167 16.11 -11.82 8.05
N GLY A 168 15.31 -12.64 8.72
CA GLY A 168 15.65 -13.25 10.01
C GLY A 168 15.38 -12.39 11.25
N GLN A 169 14.83 -11.17 11.12
CA GLN A 169 14.66 -10.27 12.25
C GLN A 169 13.33 -10.42 13.01
N LEU A 170 12.29 -10.93 12.32
CA LEU A 170 10.93 -11.12 12.83
C LEU A 170 10.53 -12.59 12.77
N ALA A 171 9.90 -13.07 13.86
CA ALA A 171 9.29 -14.39 13.89
C ALA A 171 7.94 -14.33 13.17
N ALA A 172 7.75 -15.17 12.16
CA ALA A 172 6.44 -15.37 11.55
C ALA A 172 5.59 -16.23 12.50
N GLU A 173 4.60 -15.62 13.15
CA GLU A 173 3.68 -16.30 14.07
C GLU A 173 2.26 -16.30 13.49
N LEU A 174 1.54 -17.42 13.63
CA LEU A 174 0.16 -17.52 13.19
C LEU A 174 -0.77 -16.81 14.19
N VAL A 175 -1.32 -15.67 13.78
CA VAL A 175 -2.26 -14.90 14.59
C VAL A 175 -3.69 -15.35 14.31
N ARG A 176 -4.44 -15.70 15.38
CA ARG A 176 -5.87 -16.00 15.27
C ARG A 176 -6.67 -14.71 15.06
N MET A 177 -7.38 -14.63 13.94
CA MET A 177 -8.25 -13.51 13.57
C MET A 177 -9.73 -13.92 13.56
N GLY A 178 -10.64 -12.98 13.83
CA GLY A 178 -12.08 -13.17 13.72
C GLY A 178 -12.66 -12.41 12.53
N PHE A 179 -13.52 -13.07 11.75
CA PHE A 179 -14.28 -12.46 10.65
C PHE A 179 -15.73 -12.28 11.08
N PRO A 180 -16.09 -11.12 11.63
CA PRO A 180 -17.44 -10.89 12.13
C PRO A 180 -18.41 -10.70 10.96
N GLN A 181 -19.63 -11.19 11.14
CA GLN A 181 -20.72 -10.90 10.21
C GLN A 181 -21.35 -9.56 10.56
N ARG A 182 -21.73 -8.80 9.52
CA ARG A 182 -22.51 -7.59 9.69
C ARG A 182 -23.93 -7.98 10.05
N ALA A 183 -24.35 -7.66 11.26
CA ALA A 183 -25.74 -7.80 11.66
C ALA A 183 -26.52 -6.61 11.11
N GLY A 184 -27.55 -6.88 10.31
CA GLY A 184 -28.65 -5.93 10.14
C GLY A 184 -29.38 -5.86 11.48
N GLY A 185 -29.55 -4.67 12.05
CA GLY A 185 -30.12 -4.56 13.38
C GLY A 185 -30.68 -3.18 13.68
N ASP A 186 -31.86 -3.20 14.29
CA ASP A 186 -32.64 -2.05 14.75
C ASP A 186 -31.79 -1.07 15.58
N ALA A 187 -32.12 0.22 15.49
CA ALA A 187 -31.38 1.34 16.09
C ALA A 187 -31.26 1.32 17.63
N SER A 188 -31.79 0.29 18.30
CA SER A 188 -31.85 0.14 19.76
C SER A 188 -30.77 -0.78 20.34
N SER A 189 -29.83 -1.29 19.53
CA SER A 189 -28.79 -2.19 20.02
C SER A 189 -27.56 -1.43 20.56
N ALA A 190 -27.06 -1.84 21.73
CA ALA A 190 -25.78 -1.35 22.26
C ALA A 190 -24.61 -1.97 21.48
N VAL A 191 -23.69 -1.12 21.03
CA VAL A 191 -22.52 -1.47 20.26
C VAL A 191 -21.30 -0.80 20.90
N PHE A 192 -20.16 -1.49 20.92
CA PHE A 192 -18.92 -0.89 21.42
C PHE A 192 -18.20 -0.12 20.31
N CYS A 193 -17.85 1.13 20.62
CA CYS A 193 -17.03 2.03 19.83
C CYS A 193 -15.76 2.33 20.61
N GLY A 194 -14.73 1.51 20.41
CA GLY A 194 -13.64 1.45 21.38
C GLY A 194 -14.19 1.05 22.75
N GLU A 195 -13.71 1.68 23.81
CA GLU A 195 -14.08 1.32 25.18
C GLU A 195 -15.49 1.79 25.60
N LEU A 196 -16.14 2.62 24.79
CA LEU A 196 -17.43 3.21 25.13
C LEU A 196 -18.59 2.43 24.48
N PRO A 197 -19.63 2.05 25.26
CA PRO A 197 -20.87 1.54 24.71
C PRO A 197 -21.70 2.70 24.14
N VAL A 198 -22.04 2.61 22.86
CA VAL A 198 -22.89 3.57 22.15
C VAL A 198 -24.09 2.84 21.58
N LEU A 199 -25.27 3.46 21.63
CA LEU A 199 -26.45 2.95 20.93
C LEU A 199 -26.32 3.33 19.45
N ALA A 200 -26.15 2.33 18.59
CA ALA A 200 -25.98 2.52 17.16
C ALA A 200 -26.78 1.48 16.38
N ALA A 201 -27.33 1.90 15.24
CA ALA A 201 -27.98 0.99 14.31
C ALA A 201 -26.94 0.14 13.56
N GLY A 202 -27.16 -1.17 13.53
CA GLY A 202 -26.23 -2.11 12.91
C GLY A 202 -24.91 -2.28 13.66
N GLY A 203 -24.11 -3.24 13.19
CA GLY A 203 -22.79 -3.51 13.76
C GLY A 203 -22.25 -4.87 13.32
N TYR A 204 -21.05 -5.17 13.80
CA TYR A 204 -20.36 -6.42 13.55
C TYR A 204 -20.43 -7.30 14.79
N THR A 205 -20.75 -8.58 14.60
CA THR A 205 -20.85 -9.53 15.72
C THR A 205 -19.59 -10.37 15.82
N CYS A 206 -18.90 -10.30 16.96
CA CYS A 206 -17.72 -11.11 17.23
C CYS A 206 -18.03 -12.61 17.14
N PRO A 207 -17.29 -13.41 16.34
CA PRO A 207 -17.57 -14.83 16.18
C PRO A 207 -17.26 -15.66 17.44
N ARG A 208 -16.46 -15.15 18.39
CA ARG A 208 -16.08 -15.88 19.61
C ARG A 208 -17.02 -15.62 20.78
N CYS A 209 -17.23 -14.35 21.13
CA CYS A 209 -18.01 -13.97 22.32
C CYS A 209 -19.35 -13.30 22.02
N ARG A 210 -19.68 -13.10 20.73
CA ARG A 210 -20.92 -12.43 20.27
C ARG A 210 -21.07 -10.96 20.68
N ALA A 211 -20.03 -10.33 21.24
CA ALA A 211 -20.00 -8.89 21.46
C ALA A 211 -20.14 -8.12 20.15
N ARG A 212 -20.82 -6.97 20.20
CA ARG A 212 -21.07 -6.13 19.02
C ARG A 212 -20.08 -4.97 18.95
N THR A 213 -19.50 -4.75 17.77
CA THR A 213 -18.58 -3.64 17.50
C THR A 213 -19.05 -2.82 16.31
N GLN A 214 -18.79 -1.51 16.31
CA GLN A 214 -19.32 -0.62 15.27
C GLN A 214 -18.38 -0.56 14.06
N GLU A 215 -17.08 -0.50 14.32
CA GLU A 215 -16.05 -0.32 13.31
C GLU A 215 -15.13 -1.55 13.23
N LEU A 216 -14.59 -1.77 12.04
CA LEU A 216 -13.52 -2.72 11.76
C LEU A 216 -12.42 -1.98 11.02
N PRO A 217 -11.15 -2.37 11.17
CA PRO A 217 -10.67 -3.43 12.04
C PRO A 217 -10.52 -2.97 13.50
N CYS A 218 -10.77 -3.86 14.47
CA CYS A 218 -10.67 -3.54 15.89
C CYS A 218 -10.34 -4.78 16.73
N LYS A 219 -9.95 -4.59 18.00
CA LYS A 219 -9.87 -5.69 18.97
C LYS A 219 -11.22 -5.83 19.68
N CYS A 220 -11.71 -7.06 19.83
CA CYS A 220 -12.95 -7.29 20.57
C CYS A 220 -12.76 -6.97 22.06
N HIS A 221 -13.58 -6.07 22.62
CA HIS A 221 -13.48 -5.63 24.02
C HIS A 221 -13.72 -6.73 25.06
N VAL A 222 -14.47 -7.78 24.71
CA VAL A 222 -14.80 -8.86 25.65
C VAL A 222 -13.77 -9.98 25.64
N CYS A 223 -13.31 -10.41 24.45
CA CYS A 223 -12.44 -11.59 24.32
C CYS A 223 -11.04 -11.30 23.76
N GLY A 224 -10.73 -10.05 23.43
CA GLY A 224 -9.43 -9.63 22.88
C GLY A 224 -9.14 -10.07 21.45
N LEU A 225 -10.03 -10.87 20.82
CA LEU A 225 -9.84 -11.37 19.46
C LEU A 225 -9.80 -10.20 18.47
N PRO A 226 -8.77 -10.07 17.61
CA PRO A 226 -8.77 -9.07 16.55
C PRO A 226 -9.84 -9.41 15.51
N LEU A 227 -10.67 -8.42 15.19
CA LEU A 227 -11.79 -8.52 14.26
C LEU A 227 -11.47 -7.76 12.99
N ILE A 228 -11.57 -8.44 11.85
CA ILE A 228 -11.19 -7.93 10.53
C ILE A 228 -12.21 -8.38 9.48
N SER A 229 -12.36 -7.62 8.41
CA SER A 229 -13.18 -8.02 7.27
C SER A 229 -12.29 -8.60 6.16
N SER A 230 -12.82 -9.50 5.33
CA SER A 230 -12.08 -10.03 4.17
C SER A 230 -11.59 -8.93 3.22
N PRO A 231 -12.36 -7.85 2.94
CA PRO A 231 -11.86 -6.71 2.17
C PRO A 231 -10.64 -6.01 2.77
N HIS A 232 -10.48 -6.01 4.10
CA HIS A 232 -9.30 -5.42 4.74
C HIS A 232 -8.06 -6.24 4.41
N LEU A 233 -8.12 -7.56 4.50
CA LEU A 233 -7.00 -8.39 4.07
C LEU A 233 -6.73 -8.23 2.58
N ALA A 234 -7.78 -8.25 1.75
CA ALA A 234 -7.68 -8.11 0.30
C ALA A 234 -6.93 -6.83 -0.10
N ARG A 235 -7.14 -5.72 0.63
CA ARG A 235 -6.41 -4.48 0.38
C ARG A 235 -4.90 -4.63 0.55
N SER A 236 -4.38 -5.48 1.42
CA SER A 236 -2.93 -5.67 1.56
C SER A 236 -2.30 -6.61 0.52
N TYR A 237 -3.09 -7.28 -0.33
CA TYR A 237 -2.57 -8.25 -1.32
C TYR A 237 -1.63 -7.63 -2.34
N HIS A 238 -1.80 -6.35 -2.69
CA HIS A 238 -0.94 -5.69 -3.68
C HIS A 238 0.50 -5.52 -3.19
N HIS A 239 0.74 -5.51 -1.88
CA HIS A 239 2.10 -5.55 -1.31
C HIS A 239 2.70 -6.96 -1.35
N LEU A 240 1.86 -7.99 -1.28
CA LEU A 240 2.30 -9.39 -1.32
C LEU A 240 2.58 -9.87 -2.75
N PHE A 241 1.81 -9.38 -3.71
CA PHE A 241 1.89 -9.76 -5.12
C PHE A 241 1.85 -8.51 -6.01
N PRO A 242 2.92 -7.70 -6.01
CA PRO A 242 2.97 -6.49 -6.84
C PRO A 242 2.94 -6.85 -8.33
N VAL A 243 2.30 -5.99 -9.13
CA VAL A 243 2.35 -6.10 -10.59
C VAL A 243 3.77 -5.74 -11.05
N PRO A 244 4.44 -6.60 -11.84
CA PRO A 244 5.75 -6.25 -12.42
C PRO A 244 5.62 -5.06 -13.36
N ALA A 245 6.59 -4.14 -13.29
CA ALA A 245 6.67 -2.99 -14.19
C ALA A 245 6.59 -3.42 -15.66
N PHE A 246 5.80 -2.70 -16.45
CA PHE A 246 5.66 -2.99 -17.87
C PHE A 246 6.91 -2.54 -18.64
N GLU A 247 7.25 -3.27 -19.71
CA GLU A 247 8.38 -2.92 -20.57
C GLU A 247 7.97 -1.87 -21.60
N GLU A 248 8.83 -0.88 -21.84
CA GLU A 248 8.63 0.06 -22.93
C GLU A 248 8.91 -0.61 -24.28
N VAL A 249 7.95 -0.51 -25.19
CA VAL A 249 8.06 -1.05 -26.54
C VAL A 249 8.67 0.00 -27.46
N THR A 250 9.81 -0.33 -28.05
CA THR A 250 10.48 0.57 -28.99
C THR A 250 9.66 0.77 -30.27
N HIS A 251 9.84 1.91 -30.95
CA HIS A 251 9.16 2.18 -32.23
C HIS A 251 9.36 1.08 -33.28
N LYS A 252 10.55 0.44 -33.33
CA LYS A 252 10.81 -0.68 -34.24
C LYS A 252 9.94 -1.90 -33.92
N GLN A 253 9.83 -2.25 -32.63
CA GLN A 253 8.98 -3.35 -32.18
C GLN A 253 7.50 -3.03 -32.41
N LEU A 254 7.09 -1.78 -32.21
CA LEU A 254 5.72 -1.34 -32.47
C LEU A 254 5.34 -1.46 -33.95
N GLN A 255 6.24 -1.08 -34.87
CA GLN A 255 6.05 -1.26 -36.31
C GLN A 255 5.96 -2.74 -36.70
N GLN A 256 6.78 -3.60 -36.10
CA GLN A 256 6.71 -5.05 -36.32
C GLN A 256 5.38 -5.65 -35.84
N LEU A 257 4.90 -5.21 -34.67
CA LEU A 257 3.62 -5.64 -34.13
C LEU A 257 2.44 -5.15 -34.99
N ALA A 258 2.52 -3.92 -35.50
CA ALA A 258 1.52 -3.37 -36.42
C ALA A 258 1.49 -4.13 -37.77
N ALA A 259 2.66 -4.45 -38.34
CA ALA A 259 2.76 -5.24 -39.56
C ALA A 259 2.22 -6.67 -39.37
N ALA A 260 2.52 -7.30 -38.23
CA ALA A 260 1.98 -8.62 -37.89
C ALA A 260 0.44 -8.61 -37.73
N ALA A 261 -0.16 -7.48 -37.34
CA ALA A 261 -1.60 -7.33 -37.22
C ALA A 261 -2.31 -7.23 -38.58
N THR A 262 -1.67 -6.60 -39.58
CA THR A 262 -2.25 -6.41 -40.92
C THR A 262 -2.23 -7.66 -41.80
N ASP A 263 -1.31 -8.60 -41.55
CA ASP A 263 -1.05 -9.73 -42.45
C ASP A 263 -1.97 -10.96 -42.26
N GLY A 264 -3.00 -10.89 -41.40
CA GLY A 264 -4.13 -11.84 -41.43
C GLY A 264 -3.79 -13.32 -41.64
N GLY A 265 -2.75 -13.83 -40.99
CA GLY A 265 -2.33 -15.22 -41.12
C GLY A 265 -3.20 -16.13 -40.28
N SER A 266 -4.16 -16.81 -40.91
CA SER A 266 -4.81 -17.99 -40.36
C SER A 266 -3.75 -19.08 -40.09
N SER A 267 -3.27 -19.19 -38.85
CA SER A 267 -2.62 -20.41 -38.37
C SER A 267 -3.41 -20.98 -37.20
N SER A 268 -4.47 -21.70 -37.56
CA SER A 268 -4.95 -22.83 -36.78
C SER A 268 -3.81 -23.86 -36.69
N SER A 269 -3.05 -23.87 -35.59
CA SER A 269 -2.42 -25.05 -34.95
C SER A 269 -1.46 -24.58 -33.86
N GLY A 270 -1.54 -25.23 -32.70
CA GLY A 270 -0.92 -24.79 -31.46
C GLY A 270 0.61 -24.77 -31.47
N ASP A 271 1.16 -23.76 -30.80
CA ASP A 271 2.11 -23.98 -29.71
C ASP A 271 2.10 -22.73 -28.82
N GLY A 272 1.85 -22.92 -27.52
CA GLY A 272 1.75 -21.86 -26.54
C GLY A 272 3.13 -21.31 -26.20
N SER A 273 3.51 -20.16 -26.74
CA SER A 273 4.46 -19.25 -26.07
C SER A 273 4.67 -17.88 -26.75
N ASN A 274 4.20 -17.63 -27.99
CA ASN A 274 4.50 -16.36 -28.66
C ASN A 274 3.35 -15.67 -29.42
N GLY A 275 2.09 -16.11 -29.25
CA GLY A 275 0.94 -15.38 -29.78
C GLY A 275 0.71 -14.07 -29.02
N VAL A 276 0.75 -12.94 -29.72
CA VAL A 276 0.27 -11.66 -29.17
C VAL A 276 -1.26 -11.78 -29.09
N PRO A 277 -1.89 -11.68 -27.91
CA PRO A 277 -3.32 -11.78 -27.81
C PRO A 277 -3.90 -10.45 -28.28
N TRP A 278 -4.35 -10.41 -29.53
CA TRP A 278 -5.09 -9.28 -30.06
C TRP A 278 -6.51 -9.33 -29.50
N TYR A 279 -7.01 -8.20 -29.01
CA TYR A 279 -8.45 -8.02 -28.78
C TYR A 279 -9.09 -7.70 -30.14
N GLU A 280 -9.82 -8.65 -30.71
CA GLU A 280 -10.79 -8.32 -31.76
C GLU A 280 -12.02 -7.74 -31.06
N PRO A 281 -12.41 -6.48 -31.32
CA PRO A 281 -13.69 -5.99 -30.83
C PRO A 281 -14.77 -6.88 -31.43
N GLY A 282 -15.41 -7.68 -30.58
CA GLY A 282 -16.50 -8.55 -31.00
C GLY A 282 -17.55 -7.73 -31.73
N SER A 283 -17.91 -8.17 -32.93
CA SER A 283 -19.12 -7.73 -33.62
C SER A 283 -20.32 -8.15 -32.78
N THR A 284 -20.61 -7.39 -31.74
CA THR A 284 -21.90 -7.42 -31.08
C THR A 284 -22.80 -6.49 -31.88
N ASP A 285 -23.63 -7.11 -32.70
CA ASP A 285 -24.77 -6.47 -33.30
C ASP A 285 -25.55 -5.66 -32.25
N THR A 286 -25.92 -4.44 -32.65
CA THR A 286 -26.93 -3.56 -32.04
C THR A 286 -26.60 -2.85 -30.72
N ALA A 287 -25.91 -1.70 -30.81
CA ALA A 287 -26.23 -0.53 -29.99
C ALA A 287 -25.90 0.75 -30.75
N ALA A 288 -26.91 1.61 -30.91
CA ALA A 288 -26.94 2.77 -31.78
C ALA A 288 -25.88 3.84 -31.44
N ALA A 289 -25.07 4.21 -32.43
CA ALA A 289 -24.40 5.52 -32.48
C ALA A 289 -25.29 6.52 -33.26
N PRO A 290 -25.31 7.82 -32.90
CA PRO A 290 -26.15 8.81 -33.54
C PRO A 290 -25.64 9.17 -34.93
N ASN A 291 -26.59 9.43 -35.83
CA ASN A 291 -26.43 9.68 -37.26
C ASN A 291 -25.34 10.69 -37.63
N GLY A 292 -24.42 10.24 -38.49
CA GLY A 292 -23.57 11.07 -39.33
C GLY A 292 -23.26 10.30 -40.61
N SER A 293 -23.96 10.65 -41.70
CA SER A 293 -23.86 10.00 -43.00
C SER A 293 -22.50 10.22 -43.65
N VAL A 294 -21.76 9.13 -43.95
CA VAL A 294 -20.69 9.14 -44.95
C VAL A 294 -20.83 7.91 -45.84
N SER A 295 -20.80 8.19 -47.14
CA SER A 295 -21.00 7.31 -48.29
C SER A 295 -20.01 6.16 -48.41
N ASN A 296 -20.52 5.03 -48.91
CA ASN A 296 -19.79 3.83 -49.32
C ASN A 296 -18.51 4.12 -50.15
N GLY A 297 -17.38 3.74 -49.58
CA GLY A 297 -16.10 3.49 -50.26
C GLY A 297 -15.41 2.34 -49.55
N ALA A 298 -14.88 1.37 -50.31
CA ALA A 298 -14.32 0.11 -49.81
C ALA A 298 -13.43 0.28 -48.56
N VAL A 299 -13.91 -0.17 -47.40
CA VAL A 299 -13.18 -0.12 -46.13
C VAL A 299 -12.20 -1.29 -46.09
N GLY A 300 -11.00 -1.08 -46.62
CA GLY A 300 -9.82 -1.84 -46.20
C GLY A 300 -9.54 -1.47 -44.74
N GLY A 301 -10.12 -2.19 -43.80
CA GLY A 301 -9.99 -1.91 -42.36
C GLY A 301 -8.54 -2.06 -41.93
N GLN A 302 -7.85 -0.93 -41.70
CA GLN A 302 -6.52 -0.98 -41.09
C GLN A 302 -6.68 -1.48 -39.65
N ARG A 303 -6.19 -2.70 -39.41
CA ARG A 303 -6.04 -3.26 -38.06
C ARG A 303 -5.02 -2.40 -37.29
N GLY A 304 -5.52 -1.47 -36.50
CA GLY A 304 -4.69 -0.65 -35.62
C GLY A 304 -4.26 -1.41 -34.36
N LEU A 305 -3.16 -0.98 -33.74
CA LEU A 305 -2.83 -1.37 -32.38
C LEU A 305 -3.68 -0.56 -31.42
N TYR A 306 -4.24 -1.20 -30.39
CA TYR A 306 -5.07 -0.56 -29.39
C TYR A 306 -4.57 -0.90 -27.98
N CYS A 307 -4.74 0.05 -27.07
CA CYS A 307 -4.52 -0.18 -25.65
C CYS A 307 -5.54 -1.20 -25.16
N TYR A 308 -5.08 -2.27 -24.51
CA TYR A 308 -5.97 -3.29 -23.97
C TYR A 308 -6.90 -2.74 -22.87
N GLY A 309 -6.43 -1.77 -22.09
CA GLY A 309 -7.20 -1.22 -20.96
C GLY A 309 -8.30 -0.24 -21.38
N CYS A 310 -8.02 0.68 -22.29
CA CYS A 310 -8.94 1.77 -22.65
C CYS A 310 -9.38 1.79 -24.11
N LEU A 311 -8.92 0.83 -24.91
CA LEU A 311 -9.20 0.72 -26.36
C LEU A 311 -8.80 1.96 -27.17
N LYS A 312 -7.98 2.86 -26.61
CA LYS A 312 -7.40 3.99 -27.37
C LYS A 312 -6.39 3.45 -28.40
N PRO A 313 -6.38 3.98 -29.63
CA PRO A 313 -5.42 3.56 -30.65
C PRO A 313 -3.99 3.97 -30.26
N LEU A 314 -3.06 3.03 -30.35
CA LEU A 314 -1.63 3.18 -30.10
C LEU A 314 -0.92 3.46 -31.44
N THR A 315 -1.24 4.58 -32.07
CA THR A 315 -0.71 4.89 -33.41
C THR A 315 0.77 5.30 -33.35
N SER A 316 1.54 4.80 -34.32
CA SER A 316 2.72 5.49 -34.83
C SER A 316 2.27 6.43 -35.95
N SER A 317 2.11 7.72 -35.68
CA SER A 317 1.79 8.69 -36.72
C SER A 317 2.98 8.86 -37.67
N SER A 318 2.95 8.19 -38.82
CA SER A 318 3.81 8.52 -39.96
C SER A 318 2.95 8.85 -41.18
N SER A 319 2.57 10.12 -41.32
CA SER A 319 2.58 10.96 -42.55
C SER A 319 1.47 12.03 -42.61
N SER A 320 1.94 13.25 -42.83
CA SER A 320 1.32 14.52 -43.26
C SER A 320 -0.08 14.55 -43.91
N SER A 321 -0.98 15.37 -43.34
CA SER A 321 -1.60 16.56 -44.00
C SER A 321 -2.55 17.34 -43.05
N SER A 322 -2.31 18.66 -42.94
CA SER A 322 -3.21 19.80 -42.57
C SER A 322 -4.58 19.52 -41.91
N GLU A 323 -5.03 20.15 -40.81
CA GLU A 323 -4.85 21.54 -40.37
C GLU A 323 -5.45 21.73 -38.94
N SER A 324 -4.88 22.68 -38.19
CA SER A 324 -5.36 23.28 -36.92
C SER A 324 -5.35 22.43 -35.63
N MET A 325 -4.20 22.42 -34.93
CA MET A 325 -4.11 22.57 -33.47
C MET A 325 -2.62 22.77 -33.07
N SER A 326 -2.40 23.42 -31.93
CA SER A 326 -1.17 24.13 -31.55
C SER A 326 0.11 23.27 -31.42
N VAL A 327 1.24 23.93 -31.76
CA VAL A 327 2.62 23.42 -31.83
C VAL A 327 3.22 23.01 -30.47
N ALA A 328 2.44 23.02 -29.38
CA ALA A 328 2.89 22.61 -28.04
C ALA A 328 2.53 21.15 -27.68
N ALA A 329 1.75 20.44 -28.51
CA ALA A 329 1.23 19.10 -28.23
C ALA A 329 1.90 17.96 -29.03
N GLN A 330 2.89 18.25 -29.87
CA GLN A 330 3.48 17.29 -30.83
C GLN A 330 4.71 16.52 -30.32
N GLN A 331 4.96 16.51 -29.01
CA GLN A 331 6.07 15.79 -28.38
C GLN A 331 5.67 14.94 -27.17
N GLN A 332 4.40 14.57 -27.06
CA GLN A 332 4.07 13.37 -26.27
C GLN A 332 4.46 12.16 -27.10
N THR A 333 5.69 11.70 -26.89
CA THR A 333 6.10 10.34 -27.16
C THR A 333 4.97 9.42 -26.69
N THR A 334 4.27 8.77 -27.61
CA THR A 334 3.23 7.80 -27.26
C THR A 334 3.94 6.58 -26.72
N ILE A 335 4.36 6.66 -25.44
CA ILE A 335 5.01 5.57 -24.74
C ILE A 335 4.02 4.41 -24.71
N VAL A 336 4.37 3.32 -25.40
CA VAL A 336 3.61 2.09 -25.41
C VAL A 336 4.30 1.11 -24.47
N LEU A 337 3.53 0.59 -23.53
CA LEU A 337 4.02 -0.28 -22.48
C LEU A 337 3.44 -1.68 -22.67
N ARG A 338 4.21 -2.71 -22.36
CA ARG A 338 3.81 -4.10 -22.53
C ARG A 338 3.96 -4.89 -21.25
N CYS A 339 2.91 -5.64 -20.91
CA CYS A 339 2.96 -6.54 -19.77
C CYS A 339 3.84 -7.76 -20.09
N LEU A 340 4.78 -8.09 -19.20
CA LEU A 340 5.68 -9.24 -19.36
C LEU A 340 4.98 -10.61 -19.28
N GLN A 341 3.81 -10.66 -18.65
CA GLN A 341 3.06 -11.91 -18.42
C GLN A 341 2.06 -12.17 -19.55
N CYS A 342 1.07 -11.30 -19.73
CA CYS A 342 0.03 -11.48 -20.74
C CYS A 342 0.40 -10.92 -22.12
N LYS A 343 1.55 -10.22 -22.26
CA LYS A 343 2.06 -9.65 -23.52
C LYS A 343 1.17 -8.60 -24.18
N HIS A 344 0.07 -8.17 -23.56
CA HIS A 344 -0.81 -7.10 -24.03
C HIS A 344 -0.15 -5.72 -23.93
N LEU A 345 -0.61 -4.80 -24.79
CA LEU A 345 -0.13 -3.42 -24.87
C LEU A 345 -1.04 -2.46 -24.09
N PHE A 346 -0.42 -1.50 -23.42
CA PHE A 346 -1.06 -0.47 -22.61
C PHE A 346 -0.50 0.91 -22.96
N CYS A 347 -1.34 1.95 -22.86
CA CYS A 347 -0.87 3.33 -22.89
C CYS A 347 -0.36 3.75 -21.49
N TYR A 348 0.39 4.84 -21.43
CA TYR A 348 0.88 5.42 -20.17
C TYR A 348 -0.20 5.59 -19.10
N ASP A 349 -1.36 6.18 -19.43
CA ASP A 349 -2.45 6.38 -18.45
C ASP A 349 -2.95 5.06 -17.85
N CYS A 350 -3.05 4.00 -18.67
CA CYS A 350 -3.51 2.70 -18.22
C CYS A 350 -2.44 1.99 -17.38
N ASP A 351 -1.17 2.16 -17.72
CA ASP A 351 -0.06 1.65 -16.91
C ASP A 351 -0.03 2.30 -15.53
N ALA A 352 -0.12 3.64 -15.46
CA ALA A 352 -0.21 4.37 -14.20
C ALA A 352 -1.42 3.93 -13.37
N PHE A 353 -2.59 3.79 -14.01
CA PHE A 353 -3.79 3.30 -13.32
C PHE A 353 -3.63 1.86 -12.79
N VAL A 354 -2.99 0.98 -13.56
CA VAL A 354 -2.70 -0.40 -13.14
C VAL A 354 -1.76 -0.43 -11.94
N HIS A 355 -0.68 0.37 -11.95
CA HIS A 355 0.34 0.32 -10.91
C HIS A 355 0.00 1.15 -9.66
N GLU A 356 -0.84 2.18 -9.76
CA GLU A 356 -1.17 3.07 -8.63
C GLU A 356 -2.53 2.79 -7.97
N SER A 357 -3.50 2.29 -8.74
CA SER A 357 -4.89 2.17 -8.29
C SER A 357 -5.40 0.73 -8.35
N LEU A 358 -5.34 0.09 -9.52
CA LEU A 358 -5.95 -1.23 -9.72
C LEU A 358 -5.12 -2.35 -9.10
N HIS A 359 -3.79 -2.20 -9.11
CA HIS A 359 -2.79 -3.17 -8.64
C HIS A 359 -2.97 -4.58 -9.20
N ASN A 360 -3.62 -4.70 -10.36
CA ASN A 360 -3.83 -5.94 -11.09
C ASN A 360 -3.76 -5.61 -12.59
N CYS A 361 -3.11 -6.48 -13.38
CA CYS A 361 -3.12 -6.33 -14.83
C CYS A 361 -4.40 -6.99 -15.41
N PRO A 362 -5.30 -6.23 -16.07
CA PRO A 362 -6.54 -6.78 -16.62
C PRO A 362 -6.30 -7.95 -17.58
N GLY A 363 -5.24 -7.87 -18.39
CA GLY A 363 -4.92 -8.92 -19.36
C GLY A 363 -4.47 -10.23 -18.73
N CYS A 364 -3.85 -10.20 -17.54
CA CYS A 364 -3.46 -11.42 -16.84
C CYS A 364 -4.68 -12.10 -16.18
N GLU A 365 -5.58 -11.29 -15.59
CA GLU A 365 -6.81 -11.79 -14.96
C GLU A 365 -7.80 -12.38 -15.98
N CYS A 366 -7.80 -11.90 -17.23
CA CYS A 366 -8.64 -12.43 -18.32
C CYS A 366 -8.12 -13.74 -18.94
N GLY A 367 -7.12 -14.40 -18.36
CA GLY A 367 -6.70 -15.75 -18.75
C GLY A 367 -5.55 -15.86 -19.75
N ALA A 368 -4.99 -14.75 -20.24
CA ALA A 368 -3.80 -14.79 -21.12
C ALA A 368 -2.48 -15.04 -20.36
N GLY A 369 -2.51 -15.10 -19.02
CA GLY A 369 -1.32 -15.31 -18.18
C GLY A 369 -1.60 -16.03 -16.84
N ALA A 370 -2.75 -16.70 -16.69
CA ALA A 370 -3.16 -17.32 -15.43
C ALA A 370 -2.11 -18.32 -14.87
N ALA A 371 -1.39 -19.03 -15.74
CA ALA A 371 -0.36 -19.99 -15.34
C ALA A 371 0.86 -19.35 -14.65
N GLY A 372 1.22 -18.11 -14.97
CA GLY A 372 2.39 -17.43 -14.39
C GLY A 372 2.12 -16.80 -13.02
N GLN A 373 0.92 -16.23 -12.84
CA GLN A 373 0.52 -15.63 -11.55
C GLN A 373 0.15 -16.68 -10.50
N GLU A 374 -0.46 -17.80 -10.87
CA GLU A 374 -0.72 -18.91 -9.93
C GLU A 374 0.58 -19.57 -9.46
N ALA A 375 1.56 -19.75 -10.35
CA ALA A 375 2.88 -20.28 -9.98
C ALA A 375 3.65 -19.35 -9.03
N ALA A 376 3.66 -18.03 -9.30
CA ALA A 376 4.28 -17.05 -8.41
C ALA A 376 3.57 -16.95 -7.05
N LYS A 377 2.23 -17.00 -7.02
CA LYS A 377 1.43 -17.07 -5.78
C LYS A 377 1.72 -18.37 -5.01
N ALA A 378 1.84 -19.50 -5.69
CA ALA A 378 2.13 -20.80 -5.09
C ALA A 378 3.56 -20.88 -4.52
N GLN A 379 4.55 -20.25 -5.16
CA GLN A 379 5.95 -20.28 -4.73
C GLN A 379 6.19 -19.47 -3.44
N VAL A 380 5.47 -18.34 -3.27
CA VAL A 380 5.50 -17.56 -2.03
C VAL A 380 4.77 -18.28 -0.89
N VAL A 381 3.65 -18.95 -1.18
CA VAL A 381 2.96 -19.80 -0.20
C VAL A 381 3.85 -20.98 0.21
N ALA A 382 4.57 -21.60 -0.74
CA ALA A 382 5.52 -22.66 -0.44
C ALA A 382 6.68 -22.17 0.45
N ALA A 383 7.24 -20.98 0.17
CA ALA A 383 8.28 -20.37 1.00
C ALA A 383 7.80 -20.05 2.43
N ALA A 384 6.51 -19.72 2.60
CA ALA A 384 5.90 -19.53 3.92
C ALA A 384 5.61 -20.85 4.67
N THR A 385 5.54 -21.99 3.97
CA THR A 385 5.29 -23.32 4.58
C THR A 385 6.56 -24.08 5.01
N VAL A 386 7.76 -23.63 4.61
CA VAL A 386 9.02 -24.23 5.09
C VAL A 386 9.38 -23.61 6.46
N GLY A 387 8.68 -24.04 7.50
CA GLY A 387 9.19 -23.96 8.87
C GLY A 387 10.42 -24.86 9.04
N PRO A 388 11.27 -24.61 10.06
CA PRO A 388 12.47 -25.41 10.27
C PRO A 388 12.06 -26.87 10.45
N ALA A 389 12.70 -27.77 9.68
CA ALA A 389 12.55 -29.20 9.82
C ALA A 389 12.71 -29.57 11.30
N ALA A 390 11.66 -30.14 11.89
CA ALA A 390 11.76 -30.77 13.19
C ALA A 390 12.82 -31.86 13.10
N GLY A 391 13.96 -31.63 13.75
CA GLY A 391 14.99 -32.65 13.92
C GLY A 391 14.36 -33.83 14.66
N ASP A 392 14.41 -35.00 14.03
CA ASP A 392 14.03 -36.28 14.62
C ASP A 392 14.92 -36.56 15.84
N GLY A 393 14.44 -36.14 17.01
CA GLY A 393 15.02 -36.50 18.29
C GLY A 393 14.52 -37.89 18.67
N GLY A 394 15.29 -38.92 18.30
CA GLY A 394 15.08 -40.29 18.75
C GLY A 394 15.09 -40.38 20.28
N ALA A 395 13.90 -40.46 20.88
CA ALA A 395 13.72 -40.73 22.29
C ALA A 395 14.02 -42.20 22.58
N ALA A 396 15.21 -42.47 23.13
CA ALA A 396 15.53 -43.75 23.74
C ALA A 396 14.66 -43.95 24.99
N ALA A 397 13.77 -44.94 24.92
CA ALA A 397 12.99 -45.42 26.04
C ALA A 397 13.90 -46.12 27.07
N ASN A 398 14.01 -45.55 28.27
CA ASN A 398 14.51 -46.29 29.44
C ASN A 398 13.30 -46.70 30.30
N GLY A 399 12.98 -47.99 30.25
CA GLY A 399 11.98 -48.62 31.09
C GLY A 399 12.45 -48.71 32.54
N VAL A 400 11.66 -48.18 33.45
CA VAL A 400 11.76 -48.46 34.88
C VAL A 400 10.84 -49.65 35.15
N ALA A 401 11.45 -50.80 35.45
CA ALA A 401 10.76 -52.00 35.92
C ALA A 401 10.45 -51.85 37.42
N ALA A 402 9.21 -52.14 37.80
CA ALA A 402 8.80 -52.35 39.18
C ALA A 402 8.86 -53.85 39.52
N GLY A 403 9.29 -54.16 40.75
CA GLY A 403 8.95 -55.39 41.46
C GLY A 403 10.12 -56.33 41.76
N SER A 404 10.72 -56.25 42.95
CA SER A 404 10.35 -57.06 44.13
C SER A 404 11.14 -56.60 45.36
#